data_AF-A0AAV9UK18-F1
#
_entry.id   AF-A0AAV9UK18-F1
#
_cell.length_a   1.000
_cell.length_b   1.000
_cell.length_c   1.000
_cell.angle_alpha   90.00
_cell.angle_beta   90.00
_cell.angle_gamma   90.00
#
_symmetry.space_group_name_H-M   'P 1'
#
loop_
_entity.id
_entity.type
_entity.pdbx_description
1 polymer ?
#
loop_
_entity_poly.entity_id
_entity_poly.type
_entity_poly.pdbx_seq_one_letter_code
_entity_poly.pdbx_strand_id
1 'polypeptide(L)' 'MTGARMTCPGCGKLSGVDDFVHNAFTLGVHDTKFILRILFDGPDSATPDHGLQCSGCGDYFEGMIRWGEDD' A
#
# COMPACT_ATOMS: atom_id res chain seq x y z
N MET A 1 -12.07 -13.73 -1.08
CA MET A 1 -11.62 -13.56 -2.47
C MET A 1 -10.36 -12.76 -2.36
N THR A 2 -9.20 -13.33 -2.70
CA THR A 2 -7.91 -12.62 -2.66
C THR A 2 -8.00 -11.39 -3.57
N GLY A 3 -7.76 -10.19 -3.05
CA GLY A 3 -7.59 -9.01 -3.88
C GLY A 3 -6.49 -9.28 -4.92
N ALA A 4 -6.74 -9.02 -6.20
CA ALA A 4 -5.71 -9.21 -7.21
C ALA A 4 -4.68 -8.08 -7.08
N ARG A 5 -3.41 -8.40 -6.83
CA ARG A 5 -2.32 -7.43 -6.88
C ARG A 5 -2.32 -6.72 -8.23
N MET A 6 -2.12 -5.41 -8.23
CA MET A 6 -2.03 -4.60 -9.43
C MET A 6 -0.61 -4.64 -10.00
N THR A 7 -0.49 -4.65 -11.33
CA THR A 7 0.81 -4.51 -12.00
C THR A 7 1.08 -3.04 -12.26
N CYS A 8 2.23 -2.53 -11.83
CA CYS A 8 2.67 -1.17 -12.09
C CYS A 8 2.87 -0.96 -13.61
N PRO A 9 2.23 0.04 -14.23
CA PRO A 9 2.37 0.29 -15.66
C PRO A 9 3.78 0.76 -16.06
N GLY A 10 4.53 1.37 -15.12
CA GLY A 10 5.86 1.91 -15.37
C GLY A 10 6.98 0.87 -15.38
N CYS A 11 7.00 -0.01 -14.38
CA CYS A 11 8.12 -0.95 -14.18
C CYS A 11 7.71 -2.42 -14.08
N GLY A 12 6.41 -2.74 -14.17
CA GLY A 12 5.91 -4.12 -14.08
C GLY A 12 5.93 -4.72 -12.67
N LYS A 13 6.36 -3.97 -11.64
CA LYS A 13 6.29 -4.39 -10.23
C LYS A 13 4.84 -4.68 -9.84
N LEU A 14 4.60 -5.76 -9.09
CA LEU A 14 3.30 -6.00 -8.46
C LEU A 14 3.14 -5.15 -7.19
N SER A 15 1.93 -4.65 -6.96
CA SER A 15 1.59 -3.90 -5.77
C SER A 15 1.80 -4.73 -4.50
N GLY A 16 2.21 -4.08 -3.42
CA GLY A 16 2.42 -4.75 -2.14
C GLY A 16 2.56 -3.81 -0.95
N VAL A 17 2.86 -4.43 0.20
CA VAL A 17 3.04 -3.75 1.49
C VAL A 17 4.08 -2.64 1.42
N ASP A 18 5.15 -2.84 0.65
CA ASP A 18 6.21 -1.86 0.50
C ASP A 18 5.73 -0.57 -0.16
N ASP A 19 4.75 -0.63 -1.08
CA ASP A 19 4.13 0.55 -1.69
C ASP A 19 3.31 1.32 -0.65
N PHE A 20 2.52 0.63 0.17
CA PHE A 20 1.77 1.27 1.26
C PHE A 20 2.69 1.98 2.26
N VAL A 21 3.78 1.31 2.68
CA VAL A 21 4.77 1.91 3.59
C VAL A 21 5.44 3.11 2.95
N HIS A 22 5.85 3.00 1.67
CA HIS A 22 6.46 4.09 0.92
C HIS A 22 5.53 5.32 0.85
N ASN A 23 4.27 5.12 0.50
CA ASN A 23 3.29 6.22 0.38
C ASN A 23 2.97 6.82 1.75
N ALA A 24 2.70 6.00 2.77
CA ALA A 24 2.38 6.46 4.12
C ALA A 24 3.51 7.31 4.71
N PHE A 25 4.76 6.87 4.51
CA PHE A 25 5.94 7.59 4.98
C PHE A 25 6.21 8.85 4.17
N THR A 26 6.19 8.76 2.83
CA THR A 26 6.55 9.89 1.94
C THR A 26 5.52 11.01 1.99
N LEU A 27 4.23 10.67 2.11
CA LEU A 27 3.15 11.66 2.23
C LEU A 27 3.01 12.22 3.65
N GLY A 28 3.65 11.61 4.65
CA GLY A 28 3.56 12.03 6.05
C GLY A 28 2.17 11.91 6.67
N VAL A 29 1.27 11.13 6.05
CA VAL A 29 -0.12 10.94 6.51
C VAL A 29 -0.20 10.10 7.79
N HIS A 30 0.83 9.28 8.02
CA HIS A 30 0.96 8.45 9.22
C HIS A 30 2.35 8.61 9.81
N ASP A 31 2.44 8.62 11.14
CA ASP A 31 3.72 8.62 11.81
C ASP A 31 4.38 7.22 11.76
N THR A 32 5.70 7.17 11.95
CA THR A 32 6.46 5.91 11.91
C THR A 32 5.98 4.89 12.94
N LYS A 33 5.49 5.32 14.11
CA LYS A 33 5.00 4.40 15.15
C LYS A 33 3.71 3.73 14.69
N PHE A 34 2.81 4.49 14.07
CA PHE A 34 1.59 3.98 13.47
C PHE A 34 1.89 2.98 12.36
N ILE A 35 2.79 3.32 11.43
CA ILE A 35 3.17 2.41 10.33
C ILE A 35 3.71 1.09 10.89
N LEU A 36 4.63 1.15 11.88
CA LEU A 36 5.17 -0.05 12.52
C LEU A 36 4.08 -0.87 13.21
N ARG A 37 3.19 -0.23 13.96
CA ARG A 37 2.06 -0.92 14.61
C ARG A 37 1.22 -1.69 13.60
N ILE A 38 0.82 -1.06 12.49
CA ILE A 38 0.02 -1.72 11.45
C ILE A 38 0.77 -2.88 10.78
N LEU A 39 2.09 -2.79 10.63
CA LEU A 39 2.91 -3.87 10.08
C LEU A 39 3.01 -5.11 11.00
N PHE A 40 3.01 -4.91 12.32
CA PHE A 40 3.13 -6.01 13.29
C PHE A 40 1.78 -6.56 13.74
N ASP A 41 0.83 -5.67 14.00
CA ASP A 41 -0.46 -6.01 14.62
C ASP A 41 -1.58 -6.14 13.58
N GLY A 42 -1.34 -5.72 12.34
CA GLY A 42 -2.36 -5.60 11.31
C GLY A 42 -3.23 -4.35 11.46
N PRO A 43 -4.22 -4.15 10.59
CA PRO A 43 -5.14 -3.03 10.68
C PRO A 43 -6.17 -3.23 11.81
N ASP A 44 -6.32 -2.24 12.70
CA ASP A 44 -7.33 -2.28 13.79
C ASP A 44 -8.78 -2.23 13.28
N SER A 45 -8.99 -1.83 12.02
CA SER A 45 -10.31 -1.61 11.43
C SER A 45 -10.26 -1.71 9.89
N ALA A 46 -11.43 -1.69 9.25
CA ALA A 46 -11.50 -1.60 7.80
C ALA A 46 -10.73 -0.37 7.30
N THR A 47 -9.73 -0.60 6.44
CA THR A 47 -8.94 0.47 5.86
C THR A 47 -9.65 1.05 4.64
N PRO A 48 -9.57 2.38 4.41
CA PRO A 48 -10.08 2.95 3.16
C PRO A 48 -9.26 2.45 1.97
N ASP A 49 -9.82 2.57 0.78
CA ASP A 49 -9.07 2.27 -0.44
C ASP A 49 -8.04 3.38 -0.68
N HIS A 50 -6.82 3.00 -1.06
CA HIS A 50 -5.71 3.92 -1.29
C HIS A 50 -5.30 3.93 -2.76
N GLY A 51 -5.14 5.12 -3.33
CA GLY A 51 -4.33 5.30 -4.52
C GLY A 51 -2.86 5.19 -4.14
N LEU A 52 -2.12 4.30 -4.80
CA LEU A 52 -0.72 4.05 -4.46
C LEU A 52 0.22 4.46 -5.59
N GLN A 53 1.30 5.13 -5.20
CA GLN A 53 2.49 5.30 -6.01
C GLN A 53 3.40 4.08 -5.87
N CYS A 54 3.92 3.55 -6.97
CA CYS A 54 4.88 2.46 -6.99
C CYS A 54 6.19 2.88 -6.33
N SER A 55 6.60 2.15 -5.29
CA SER A 55 7.85 2.37 -4.55
C SER A 55 9.10 2.22 -5.43
N GLY A 56 8.99 1.47 -6.54
CA GLY A 56 10.11 1.15 -7.42
C GLY A 56 10.40 2.19 -8.50
N CYS A 57 9.37 2.84 -9.06
CA CYS A 57 9.55 3.78 -10.18
C CYS A 57 8.78 5.09 -10.05
N GLY A 58 7.91 5.25 -9.05
CA GLY A 58 7.15 6.47 -8.84
C GLY A 58 5.89 6.62 -9.70
N ASP A 59 5.58 5.68 -10.60
CA ASP A 59 4.29 5.70 -11.31
C ASP A 59 3.14 5.24 -10.42
N TYR A 60 1.92 5.69 -10.71
CA TYR A 60 0.73 5.26 -9.99
C TYR A 60 0.22 3.92 -10.53
N PHE A 61 -0.27 3.07 -9.63
CA PHE A 61 -1.05 1.90 -10.05
C PHE A 61 -2.42 2.34 -10.59
N GLU A 62 -2.94 1.60 -11.57
CA GLU A 62 -4.24 1.88 -12.19
C GLU A 62 -5.40 1.32 -11.34
N GLY A 63 -5.67 1.96 -10.20
CA GLY A 63 -6.77 1.60 -9.32
C GLY A 63 -6.54 2.00 -7.86
N MET A 64 -7.40 1.49 -6.99
CA MET A 64 -7.31 1.69 -5.55
C MET A 64 -7.09 0.34 -4.87
N ILE A 65 -6.21 0.29 -3.87
CA ILE A 65 -5.88 -0.94 -3.13
C ILE A 65 -6.28 -0.78 -1.67
N ARG A 66 -6.88 -1.83 -1.10
CA ARG A 66 -7.17 -1.92 0.33
C ARG A 66 -6.08 -2.71 1.05
N TRP A 67 -5.65 -2.22 2.21
CA TRP A 67 -4.70 -2.93 3.05
C TRP A 67 -5.41 -4.07 3.80
N GLY A 68 -4.83 -5.28 3.76
CA GLY A 68 -5.29 -6.44 4.54
C GLY A 68 -6.38 -7.30 3.90
N GLU A 69 -6.74 -7.08 2.61
CA GLU A 69 -7.60 -8.01 1.85
C GLU A 69 -6.81 -9.12 1.11
N ASP A 70 -5.48 -9.12 1.27
CA ASP A 70 -4.55 -10.01 0.57
C ASP A 70 -4.01 -11.16 1.45
N ASP A 71 -4.44 -11.26 2.71
CA ASP A 71 -4.04 -12.30 3.67
C ASP A 71 -5.14 -13.37 3.89
#